data_AF-A0A0D2WVH2-F1
#
_entry.id   AF-A0A0D2WVH2-F1
#
_cell.length_a   1.000
_cell.length_b   1.000
_cell.length_c   1.000
_cell.angle_alpha   90.00
_cell.angle_beta   90.00
_cell.angle_gamma   90.00
#
_symmetry.space_group_name_H-M   'P 1'
#
loop_
_entity.id
_entity.type
_entity.pdbx_description
1 polymer ?
#
loop_
_entity_poly.entity_id
_entity_poly.type
_entity_poly.pdbx_seq_one_letter_code
_entity_poly.pdbx_strand_id
1 'polypeptide(L)'
;MVRFKNRYVLGELTIAGSDAPPSGPGAAGVSIGPLVNALKDAVQEAHGDYGLACVLGSFNVKHYNTETGLTMIRAPRDYVEILLSSLTLLGTIGKAQCAWKTVHVSGTLRKSRVAAVEYHRRQLARIATARRKAARINPNDWAAFGAQVPLIADSQPKADTASPIAASEPVSTEPAPKGVQLTARKPR
;
A
#
# COMPACT_ATOMS: atom_id res chain seq x y z
N MET A 1 39.76 7.49 -19.45
CA MET A 1 38.85 8.30 -18.60
C MET A 1 37.74 7.40 -18.06
N VAL A 2 37.72 7.14 -16.75
CA VAL A 2 36.74 6.24 -16.12
C VAL A 2 35.62 7.08 -15.51
N ARG A 3 34.35 6.71 -15.75
CA ARG A 3 33.18 7.40 -15.18
C ARG A 3 32.31 6.41 -14.40
N PHE A 4 31.78 6.83 -13.26
CA PHE A 4 30.78 6.06 -12.53
C PHE A 4 29.45 6.03 -13.32
N LYS A 5 28.93 4.83 -13.56
CA LYS A 5 27.67 4.60 -14.28
C LYS A 5 26.55 4.38 -13.26
N ASN A 6 25.45 5.12 -13.40
CA ASN A 6 24.28 4.99 -12.53
C ASN A 6 23.09 4.42 -13.32
N ARG A 7 22.15 3.83 -12.58
CA ARG A 7 20.83 3.44 -13.06
C ARG A 7 19.77 4.24 -12.33
N TYR A 8 18.65 4.45 -13.02
CA TYR A 8 17.47 5.09 -12.50
C TYR A 8 16.34 4.07 -12.51
N VAL A 9 15.87 3.72 -11.32
CA VAL A 9 14.71 2.86 -11.12
C VAL A 9 13.48 3.74 -11.02
N LEU A 10 12.49 3.44 -11.86
CA LEU A 10 11.17 4.02 -11.85
C LEU A 10 10.22 3.01 -11.23
N GLY A 11 9.50 3.42 -10.19
CA GLY A 11 8.51 2.57 -9.54
C GLY A 11 7.26 3.33 -9.14
N GLU A 12 6.28 2.55 -8.72
CA GLU A 12 5.05 2.99 -8.10
C GLU A 12 5.04 2.41 -6.68
N LEU A 13 4.81 3.29 -5.71
CA LEU A 13 4.66 2.95 -4.31
C LEU A 13 3.19 3.07 -3.95
N THR A 14 2.56 1.93 -3.63
CA THR A 14 1.18 1.88 -3.16
C THR A 14 1.20 1.80 -1.63
N ILE A 15 0.44 2.64 -0.95
CA ILE A 15 0.35 2.65 0.52
C ILE A 15 -1.02 2.07 0.90
N ALA A 16 -1.04 0.90 1.53
CA ALA A 16 -2.24 0.26 2.04
C ALA A 16 -2.70 0.98 3.33
N GLY A 17 -3.98 1.38 3.37
CA GLY A 17 -4.54 2.24 4.42
C GLY A 17 -4.88 3.65 3.97
N SER A 18 -4.57 4.02 2.71
CA SER A 18 -5.12 5.21 2.06
C SER A 18 -6.33 4.89 1.18
N ASP A 19 -7.16 3.90 1.54
CA ASP A 19 -8.39 3.52 0.80
C ASP A 19 -9.47 4.61 0.79
N ALA A 20 -9.16 5.81 1.31
CA ALA A 20 -9.91 7.00 1.02
C ALA A 20 -9.67 7.44 -0.44
N PRO A 21 -10.70 7.85 -1.18
CA PRO A 21 -10.57 8.30 -2.57
C PRO A 21 -9.49 9.37 -2.72
N PRO A 22 -8.77 9.44 -3.86
CA PRO A 22 -7.64 10.36 -4.11
C PRO A 22 -8.01 11.85 -4.10
N SER A 23 -9.24 12.21 -3.69
CA SER A 23 -9.77 13.56 -3.59
C SER A 23 -10.12 13.97 -2.14
N GLY A 24 -9.64 13.24 -1.13
CA GLY A 24 -9.82 13.59 0.28
C GLY A 24 -8.53 14.11 0.92
N PRO A 25 -8.59 15.14 1.80
CA PRO A 25 -7.42 15.76 2.46
C PRO A 25 -6.79 14.89 3.59
N GLY A 26 -6.84 13.56 3.45
CA GLY A 26 -6.47 12.60 4.50
C GLY A 26 -5.43 11.55 4.09
N ALA A 27 -4.94 11.54 2.85
CA ALA A 27 -3.76 10.75 2.51
C ALA A 27 -2.53 11.42 3.14
N ALA A 28 -2.14 10.99 4.33
CA ALA A 28 -0.92 11.43 4.99
C ALA A 28 0.28 11.07 4.10
N GLY A 29 0.62 11.99 3.20
CA GLY A 29 1.68 11.82 2.22
C GLY A 29 3.00 11.59 2.94
N VAL A 30 3.56 10.40 2.76
CA VAL A 30 4.92 10.08 3.23
C VAL A 30 5.88 11.12 2.65
N SER A 31 6.68 11.80 3.47
CA SER A 31 7.67 12.74 2.92
C SER A 31 8.89 11.99 2.36
N ILE A 32 9.71 12.67 1.55
CA ILE A 32 10.87 12.05 0.91
C ILE A 32 11.89 11.53 1.94
N GLY A 33 12.04 12.20 3.09
CA GLY A 33 12.99 11.81 4.13
C GLY A 33 12.72 10.41 4.71
N PRO A 34 11.54 10.16 5.31
CA PRO A 34 11.11 8.84 5.77
C PRO A 34 11.15 7.79 4.68
N LEU A 35 10.80 8.13 3.43
CA LEU A 35 10.89 7.21 2.30
C LEU A 35 12.33 6.77 2.04
N VAL A 36 13.28 7.71 2.02
CA VAL A 36 14.71 7.41 1.82
C VAL A 36 15.25 6.51 2.93
N ASN A 37 14.83 6.74 4.18
CA ASN A 37 15.26 5.91 5.31
C ASN A 37 14.65 4.52 5.23
N ALA A 38 13.35 4.40 5.02
CA ALA A 38 12.68 3.10 4.86
C ALA A 38 13.26 2.27 3.71
N LEU A 39 13.67 2.92 2.61
CA LEU A 39 14.36 2.24 1.51
C LEU A 39 15.74 1.71 1.90
N LYS A 40 16.49 2.45 2.73
CA LYS A 40 17.79 2.00 3.25
C LYS A 40 17.60 0.85 4.23
N ASP A 41 16.63 0.97 5.12
CA ASP A 41 16.29 -0.05 6.12
C ASP A 41 15.88 -1.34 5.42
N ALA A 42 15.04 -1.27 4.38
CA ALA A 42 14.66 -2.44 3.57
C ALA A 42 15.86 -3.11 2.85
N VAL A 43 16.85 -2.32 2.42
CA VAL A 43 18.09 -2.87 1.85
C VAL A 43 18.93 -3.55 2.92
N GLN A 44 19.02 -2.94 4.10
CA GLN A 44 19.76 -3.49 5.24
C GLN A 44 19.13 -4.78 5.77
N GLU A 45 17.80 -4.84 5.86
CA GLU A 45 17.07 -6.05 6.28
C GLU A 45 17.25 -7.20 5.27
N ALA A 46 17.28 -6.91 3.97
CA ALA A 46 17.38 -7.93 2.94
C ALA A 46 18.83 -8.44 2.71
N HIS A 47 19.82 -7.53 2.74
CA HIS A 47 21.20 -7.83 2.32
C HIS A 47 22.27 -7.46 3.36
N GLY A 48 21.86 -7.02 4.55
CA GLY A 48 22.74 -6.59 5.63
C GLY A 48 23.51 -5.30 5.31
N ASP A 49 24.55 -5.05 6.10
CA ASP A 49 25.37 -3.85 5.99
C ASP A 49 26.16 -3.78 4.67
N TYR A 50 26.53 -4.94 4.11
CA TYR A 50 27.22 -5.02 2.83
C TYR A 50 26.37 -4.47 1.68
N GLY A 51 25.13 -4.95 1.55
CA GLY A 51 24.22 -4.49 0.51
C GLY A 51 23.90 -3.00 0.64
N LEU A 52 23.69 -2.55 1.87
CA LEU A 52 23.47 -1.14 2.17
C LEU A 52 24.68 -0.28 1.75
N ALA A 53 25.89 -0.63 2.17
CA ALA A 53 27.11 0.11 1.84
C ALA A 53 27.34 0.21 0.32
N CYS A 54 27.10 -0.88 -0.41
CA CYS A 54 27.25 -0.92 -1.87
C CYS A 54 26.28 0.05 -2.58
N VAL A 55 25.03 0.13 -2.12
CA VAL A 55 24.00 0.97 -2.73
C VAL A 55 24.20 2.44 -2.36
N LEU A 56 24.60 2.74 -1.12
CA LEU A 56 24.71 4.09 -0.56
C LEU A 56 25.61 5.04 -1.38
N GLY A 57 26.64 4.53 -2.06
CA GLY A 57 27.63 5.36 -2.78
C GLY A 57 27.02 6.30 -3.84
N SER A 58 25.85 5.98 -4.40
CA SER A 58 25.14 6.90 -5.32
C SER A 58 23.62 6.88 -5.17
N PHE A 59 23.13 6.32 -4.06
CA PHE A 59 21.70 6.21 -3.77
C PHE A 59 21.08 7.58 -3.54
N ASN A 60 20.04 7.90 -4.31
CA ASN A 60 19.33 9.17 -4.16
C ASN A 60 17.92 9.09 -4.76
N VAL A 61 16.89 9.45 -3.98
CA VAL A 61 15.53 9.60 -4.48
C VAL A 61 15.43 10.97 -5.16
N LYS A 62 15.20 10.97 -6.47
CA LYS A 62 15.15 12.20 -7.29
C LYS A 62 13.77 12.81 -7.39
N HIS A 63 12.75 11.98 -7.34
CA HIS A 63 11.38 12.42 -7.45
C HIS A 63 10.49 11.44 -6.70
N TYR A 64 9.53 11.98 -5.98
CA TYR A 64 8.44 11.23 -5.40
C TYR A 64 7.20 12.09 -5.49
N ASN A 65 6.11 11.50 -5.95
CA ASN A 65 4.79 12.12 -5.93
C ASN A 65 3.90 11.33 -4.98
N THR A 66 3.37 12.01 -3.96
CA THR A 66 2.46 11.44 -2.96
C THR A 66 1.10 11.05 -3.54
N GLU A 67 0.64 11.74 -4.59
CA GLU A 67 -0.69 11.50 -5.19
C GLU A 67 -0.69 10.27 -6.10
N THR A 68 0.37 10.12 -6.90
CA THR A 68 0.48 9.01 -7.87
C THR A 68 1.33 7.85 -7.35
N GLY A 69 1.98 8.03 -6.20
CA GLY A 69 2.94 7.07 -5.65
C GLY A 69 4.20 6.92 -6.50
N LEU A 70 4.40 7.73 -7.54
CA LEU A 70 5.44 7.50 -8.53
C LEU A 70 6.80 8.02 -8.04
N THR A 71 7.77 7.12 -8.04
CA THR A 71 9.10 7.30 -7.44
C THR A 71 10.20 7.11 -8.47
N MET A 72 11.22 7.96 -8.42
CA MET A 72 12.44 7.85 -9.22
C MET A 72 13.65 7.75 -8.30
N ILE A 73 14.31 6.61 -8.32
CA ILE A 73 15.46 6.31 -7.47
C ILE A 73 16.71 6.20 -8.33
N ARG A 74 17.80 6.83 -7.92
CA ARG A 74 19.14 6.64 -8.49
C ARG A 74 19.87 5.57 -7.68
N ALA A 75 20.55 4.67 -8.38
CA ALA A 75 21.38 3.62 -7.80
C ALA A 75 22.66 3.41 -8.62
N PRO A 76 23.73 2.85 -8.04
CA PRO A 76 24.91 2.43 -8.79
C PRO A 76 24.55 1.30 -9.75
N ARG A 77 25.18 1.26 -10.94
CA ARG A 77 24.85 0.25 -11.96
C ARG A 77 25.08 -1.17 -11.47
N ASP A 78 26.16 -1.39 -10.76
CA ASP A 78 26.63 -2.74 -10.41
C ASP A 78 25.81 -3.35 -9.27
N TYR A 79 25.09 -2.51 -8.49
CA TYR A 79 24.26 -2.94 -7.36
C TYR A 79 22.77 -2.57 -7.52
N VAL A 80 22.31 -2.38 -8.76
CA VAL A 80 20.89 -2.07 -9.00
C VAL A 80 19.99 -3.26 -8.68
N GLU A 81 20.48 -4.49 -8.84
CA GLU A 81 19.74 -5.72 -8.56
C GLU A 81 19.51 -5.93 -7.06
N ILE A 82 20.49 -5.57 -6.23
CA ILE A 82 20.36 -5.53 -4.77
C ILE A 82 19.22 -4.59 -4.38
N LEU A 83 19.21 -3.38 -4.92
CA LEU A 83 18.12 -2.43 -4.67
C LEU A 83 16.77 -2.98 -5.14
N LEU A 84 16.68 -3.57 -6.33
CA LEU A 84 15.42 -4.08 -6.88
C LEU A 84 14.83 -5.24 -6.06
N SER A 85 15.68 -6.16 -5.61
CA SER A 85 15.26 -7.26 -4.75
C SER A 85 14.79 -6.78 -3.37
N SER A 86 15.48 -5.80 -2.77
CA SER A 86 15.02 -5.17 -1.52
C SER A 86 13.70 -4.42 -1.69
N LEU A 87 13.53 -3.71 -2.80
CA LEU A 87 12.31 -2.97 -3.09
C LEU A 87 11.09 -3.87 -3.11
N THR A 88 11.18 -5.08 -3.66
CA THR A 88 10.06 -6.03 -3.70
C THR A 88 9.66 -6.58 -2.32
N LEU A 89 10.57 -6.53 -1.34
CA LEU A 89 10.34 -6.99 0.03
C LEU A 89 9.86 -5.87 0.96
N LEU A 90 9.82 -4.64 0.47
CA LEU A 90 9.43 -3.48 1.24
C LEU A 90 7.94 -3.58 1.62
N GLY A 91 7.65 -3.71 2.91
CA GLY A 91 6.30 -3.92 3.44
C GLY A 91 5.73 -2.76 4.24
N THR A 92 6.58 -1.95 4.88
CA THR A 92 6.13 -0.83 5.72
C THR A 92 7.03 0.40 5.54
N ILE A 93 6.42 1.58 5.56
CA ILE A 93 7.13 2.86 5.67
C ILE A 93 6.57 3.58 6.89
N GLY A 94 7.36 3.62 7.96
CA GLY A 94 6.93 4.14 9.26
C GLY A 94 5.78 3.31 9.82
N LYS A 95 4.56 3.86 9.82
CA LYS A 95 3.35 3.19 10.34
C LYS A 95 2.42 2.69 9.24
N ALA A 96 2.70 3.01 7.98
CA ALA A 96 1.83 2.66 6.86
C ALA A 96 2.35 1.40 6.17
N GLN A 97 1.44 0.48 5.83
CA GLN A 97 1.77 -0.66 4.99
C GLN A 97 1.93 -0.17 3.56
N CYS A 98 2.89 -0.73 2.83
CA CYS A 98 3.15 -0.32 1.46
C CYS A 98 3.68 -1.47 0.63
N ALA A 99 3.45 -1.36 -0.67
CA ALA A 99 3.93 -2.30 -1.67
C ALA A 99 4.63 -1.52 -2.78
N TRP A 100 5.74 -2.06 -3.25
CA TRP A 100 6.49 -1.47 -4.35
C TRP A 100 6.26 -2.24 -5.65
N LYS A 101 6.08 -1.48 -6.74
CA LYS A 101 6.02 -2.01 -8.10
C LYS A 101 7.04 -1.32 -8.99
N THR A 102 8.00 -2.08 -9.50
CA THR A 102 8.97 -1.55 -10.47
C THR A 102 8.33 -1.44 -11.86
N VAL A 103 8.44 -0.25 -12.47
CA VAL A 103 7.89 0.04 -13.79
C VAL A 103 8.96 -0.02 -14.88
N HIS A 104 10.12 0.61 -14.64
CA HIS A 104 11.18 0.71 -15.64
C HIS A 104 12.54 0.97 -15.00
N VAL A 105 13.61 0.47 -15.62
CA VAL A 105 14.99 0.78 -15.22
C VAL A 105 15.73 1.39 -16.41
N SER A 106 16.35 2.56 -16.19
CA SER A 106 17.01 3.31 -17.26
C SER A 106 18.42 3.76 -16.86
N GLY A 107 19.24 4.15 -17.84
CA GLY A 107 20.58 4.69 -17.58
C GLY A 107 20.63 6.20 -17.35
N THR A 108 19.56 6.93 -17.67
CA THR A 108 19.52 8.40 -17.62
C THR A 108 18.19 8.88 -17.10
N LEU A 109 18.20 9.94 -16.30
CA LEU A 109 16.98 10.55 -15.76
C LEU A 109 16.00 11.00 -16.85
N ARG A 110 16.49 11.45 -18.01
CA ARG A 110 15.65 11.82 -19.17
C ARG A 110 14.82 10.64 -19.68
N LYS A 111 15.44 9.48 -19.88
CA LYS A 111 14.72 8.25 -20.29
C LYS A 111 13.74 7.80 -19.22
N SER A 112 14.09 7.87 -17.94
CA SER A 112 13.19 7.55 -16.83
C SER A 112 11.91 8.41 -16.85
N ARG A 113 12.06 9.73 -17.07
CA ARG A 113 10.92 10.65 -17.17
C ARG A 113 10.02 10.36 -18.37
N VAL A 114 10.60 10.06 -19.53
CA VAL A 114 9.81 9.68 -20.72
C VAL A 114 9.02 8.41 -20.43
N ALA A 115 9.65 7.41 -19.80
CA ALA A 115 8.96 6.17 -19.40
C ALA A 115 7.84 6.44 -18.37
N ALA A 116 8.01 7.40 -17.45
CA ALA A 116 6.97 7.79 -16.50
C ALA A 116 5.75 8.42 -17.18
N VAL A 117 5.98 9.33 -18.13
CA VAL A 117 4.89 9.93 -18.91
C VAL A 117 4.16 8.88 -19.72
N GLU A 118 4.90 7.96 -20.34
CA GLU A 118 4.31 6.86 -21.11
C GLU A 118 3.51 5.91 -20.21
N TYR A 119 4.02 5.61 -19.02
CA TYR A 119 3.32 4.83 -18.01
C TYR A 119 1.96 5.45 -17.64
N HIS A 120 1.95 6.74 -17.30
CA HIS A 120 0.72 7.45 -16.98
C HIS A 120 -0.26 7.48 -18.16
N ARG A 121 0.21 7.73 -19.39
CA ARG A 121 -0.64 7.69 -20.58
C ARG A 121 -1.30 6.32 -20.77
N ARG A 122 -0.56 5.23 -20.56
CA ARG A 122 -1.11 3.86 -20.62
C ARG A 122 -2.13 3.61 -19.51
N GLN A 123 -1.89 4.08 -18.30
CA GLN A 123 -2.84 3.94 -17.18
C GLN A 123 -4.15 4.71 -17.45
N LEU A 124 -4.05 5.96 -17.90
CA LEU A 124 -5.22 6.76 -18.26
C LEU A 124 -6.02 6.13 -19.40
N ALA A 125 -5.35 5.61 -20.43
CA ALA A 125 -6.01 4.90 -21.53
C ALA A 125 -6.76 3.66 -21.03
N ARG A 126 -6.14 2.86 -20.14
CA ARG A 126 -6.79 1.71 -19.52
C ARG A 126 -8.04 2.12 -18.74
N ILE A 127 -7.94 3.12 -17.88
CA ILE A 127 -9.07 3.63 -17.09
C ILE A 127 -10.19 4.14 -18.00
N ALA A 128 -9.86 4.89 -19.05
CA ALA A 128 -10.84 5.40 -20.01
C ALA A 128 -11.57 4.27 -20.76
N THR A 129 -10.84 3.23 -21.20
CA THR A 129 -11.44 2.06 -21.86
C THR A 129 -12.32 1.26 -20.92
N ALA A 130 -11.90 1.04 -19.68
CA ALA A 130 -12.67 0.34 -18.66
C ALA A 130 -13.97 1.10 -18.33
N ARG A 131 -13.89 2.44 -18.18
CA ARG A 131 -15.06 3.30 -17.97
C ARG A 131 -16.06 3.23 -19.13
N ARG A 132 -15.58 3.28 -20.38
CA ARG A 132 -16.45 3.13 -21.56
C ARG A 132 -17.11 1.76 -21.63
N LYS A 133 -16.38 0.69 -21.28
CA LYS A 133 -16.94 -0.67 -21.23
C LYS A 133 -18.02 -0.77 -20.15
N ALA A 134 -17.75 -0.27 -18.95
CA ALA A 134 -18.71 -0.25 -17.85
C ALA A 134 -19.99 0.53 -18.21
N ALA A 135 -19.87 1.68 -18.87
CA ALA A 135 -21.03 2.46 -19.33
C ALA A 135 -21.84 1.78 -20.45
N ARG A 136 -21.28 0.78 -21.13
CA ARG A 136 -21.97 -0.02 -22.16
C ARG A 136 -22.65 -1.27 -21.59
N ILE A 137 -22.29 -1.71 -20.38
CA ILE A 137 -22.95 -2.84 -19.73
C ILE A 137 -24.35 -2.34 -19.34
N ASN A 138 -25.37 -2.96 -19.92
CA ASN A 138 -26.76 -2.61 -19.67
C ASN A 138 -27.11 -3.12 -18.26
N PRO A 139 -27.82 -2.35 -17.43
CA PRO A 139 -28.26 -2.81 -16.11
C PRO A 139 -29.26 -3.98 -16.16
N ASN A 140 -29.65 -4.48 -17.34
CA ASN A 140 -30.40 -5.73 -17.53
C ASN A 140 -29.53 -6.92 -17.96
N ASP A 141 -28.22 -6.75 -18.17
CA ASP A 141 -27.32 -7.84 -18.58
C ASP A 141 -27.14 -8.91 -17.46
N TRP A 142 -27.40 -8.56 -16.20
CA TRP A 142 -27.41 -9.52 -15.09
C TRP A 142 -28.53 -10.57 -15.21
N ALA A 143 -29.66 -10.21 -15.86
CA ALA A 143 -30.77 -11.13 -16.07
C ALA A 143 -30.43 -12.24 -17.09
N ALA A 144 -29.47 -12.01 -17.99
CA ALA A 144 -29.00 -13.00 -18.95
C ALA A 144 -28.08 -14.07 -18.33
N PHE A 145 -27.40 -13.75 -17.21
CA PHE A 145 -26.59 -14.71 -16.45
C PHE A 145 -27.42 -15.63 -15.54
N GLY A 146 -28.68 -15.27 -15.25
CA GLY A 146 -29.57 -16.02 -14.37
C GLY A 146 -30.16 -17.32 -14.96
N ALA A 147 -29.90 -17.63 -16.23
CA ALA A 147 -30.47 -18.81 -16.89
C ALA A 147 -29.64 -20.10 -16.74
N GLN A 148 -28.46 -20.07 -16.09
CA GLN A 148 -27.56 -21.24 -16.04
C GLN A 148 -26.93 -21.57 -14.68
N VAL A 149 -27.39 -21.00 -13.57
CA VAL A 149 -27.03 -21.52 -12.25
C VAL A 149 -28.20 -22.37 -11.75
N PRO A 150 -28.05 -23.71 -11.63
CA PRO A 150 -29.09 -24.51 -11.03
C PRO A 150 -29.33 -24.02 -9.60
N LEU A 151 -30.57 -23.63 -9.36
CA LEU A 151 -31.14 -23.27 -8.08
C LEU A 151 -30.79 -24.37 -7.06
N ILE A 152 -29.80 -24.14 -6.19
CA ILE A 152 -29.65 -24.96 -4.99
C ILE A 152 -30.86 -24.61 -4.13
N ALA A 153 -31.84 -25.50 -4.17
CA ALA A 153 -33.10 -25.39 -3.46
C ALA A 153 -32.85 -25.12 -1.97
N ASP A 154 -33.66 -24.20 -1.42
CA ASP A 154 -33.73 -23.87 -0.01
C ASP A 154 -33.76 -25.13 0.88
N SER A 155 -32.63 -25.46 1.51
CA SER A 155 -32.63 -26.29 2.70
C SER A 155 -32.89 -25.39 3.91
N GLN A 156 -34.16 -25.31 4.30
CA GLN A 156 -34.62 -24.74 5.57
C GLN A 156 -33.77 -25.27 6.75
N PRO A 157 -33.25 -24.42 7.66
CA PRO A 157 -32.69 -24.92 8.91
C PRO A 157 -33.82 -25.44 9.80
N LYS A 158 -33.90 -26.76 9.88
CA LYS A 158 -34.84 -27.52 10.71
C LYS A 158 -34.60 -27.20 12.19
N ALA A 159 -35.61 -26.59 12.82
CA ALA A 159 -35.71 -26.52 14.26
C ALA A 159 -36.00 -27.92 14.80
N ASP A 160 -35.10 -28.48 15.59
CA ASP A 160 -35.40 -29.58 16.51
C ASP A 160 -34.68 -29.35 17.83
N THR A 161 -35.44 -29.63 18.87
CA THR A 161 -35.39 -29.13 20.24
C THR A 161 -34.76 -30.18 21.17
N ALA A 162 -34.19 -29.68 22.29
CA ALA A 162 -34.12 -30.30 23.62
C ALA A 162 -32.77 -30.88 24.14
N SER A 163 -32.09 -30.07 24.98
CA SER A 163 -31.86 -30.26 26.44
C SER A 163 -30.87 -31.36 26.94
N PRO A 164 -30.41 -31.36 28.23
CA PRO A 164 -30.26 -30.30 29.26
C PRO A 164 -28.96 -30.42 30.13
N ILE A 165 -28.42 -29.31 30.69
CA ILE A 165 -27.68 -29.31 31.99
C ILE A 165 -27.96 -27.94 32.65
N ALA A 166 -28.94 -27.85 33.54
CA ALA A 166 -28.87 -27.99 35.01
C ALA A 166 -28.23 -26.78 35.73
N ALA A 167 -28.98 -26.31 36.73
CA ALA A 167 -28.88 -25.05 37.45
C ALA A 167 -27.63 -24.86 38.31
N SER A 168 -27.23 -23.59 38.51
CA SER A 168 -27.16 -23.01 39.87
C SER A 168 -27.17 -21.47 39.82
N GLU A 169 -27.64 -20.91 40.92
CA GLU A 169 -28.35 -19.64 41.13
C GLU A 169 -27.43 -18.45 41.58
N PRO A 170 -27.97 -17.24 41.86
CA PRO A 170 -27.34 -15.95 41.57
C PRO A 170 -26.66 -15.27 42.77
N VAL A 171 -25.78 -14.30 42.51
CA VAL A 171 -25.32 -13.32 43.52
C VAL A 171 -25.38 -11.90 42.97
N SER A 172 -26.08 -11.06 43.73
CA SER A 172 -26.39 -9.65 43.53
C SER A 172 -25.18 -8.70 43.59
N THR A 173 -25.44 -7.46 43.15
CA THR A 173 -25.00 -6.14 43.72
C THR A 173 -24.11 -5.25 42.84
N GLU A 174 -24.76 -4.42 41.99
CA GLU A 174 -24.69 -2.93 41.96
C GLU A 174 -23.37 -2.15 41.63
N PRO A 175 -23.37 -0.81 41.39
CA PRO A 175 -23.09 -0.25 40.05
C PRO A 175 -21.99 0.85 39.93
N ALA A 176 -21.62 1.15 38.68
CA ALA A 176 -21.08 2.39 38.05
C ALA A 176 -20.03 3.29 38.79
N PRO A 177 -18.86 3.59 38.17
CA PRO A 177 -18.00 4.67 38.64
C PRO A 177 -18.36 6.04 38.02
N LYS A 178 -18.73 7.00 38.89
CA LYS A 178 -18.77 8.45 38.64
C LYS A 178 -17.37 9.06 38.70
N GLY A 179 -17.21 10.19 38.00
CA GLY A 179 -15.94 10.82 37.64
C GLY A 179 -15.05 11.29 38.79
N VAL A 180 -13.75 11.33 38.48
CA VAL A 180 -12.70 11.93 39.29
C VAL A 180 -12.47 13.36 38.82
N GLN A 181 -12.71 14.31 39.72
CA GLN A 181 -12.47 15.74 39.51
C GLN A 181 -10.98 16.09 39.52
N LEU A 182 -10.63 17.01 38.63
CA LEU A 182 -9.42 17.83 38.65
C LEU A 182 -9.35 18.66 39.93
N THR A 183 -8.22 18.64 40.64
CA THR A 183 -7.87 19.71 41.58
C THR A 183 -6.44 20.20 41.33
N ALA A 184 -6.36 21.53 41.23
CA ALA A 184 -5.19 22.30 40.86
C ALA A 184 -4.11 22.30 41.95
N ARG A 185 -2.83 22.23 41.54
CA ARG A 185 -1.69 22.63 42.38
C ARG A 185 -1.17 24.00 41.90
N LYS A 186 -1.26 24.98 42.80
CA LYS A 186 -0.72 26.34 42.69
C LYS A 186 0.75 26.36 43.22
N PRO A 187 1.63 27.27 42.75
CA PRO A 187 3.08 27.12 42.88
C PRO A 187 3.66 27.73 44.17
N ARG A 188 4.90 27.33 44.49
CA ARG A 188 5.87 28.10 45.28
C ARG A 188 7.09 28.38 44.42
#